data_AF-A0A932XXR7-F1
#
_entry.id   AF-A0A932XXR7-F1
#
_cell.length_a   1.000
_cell.length_b   1.000
_cell.length_c   1.000
_cell.angle_alpha   90.00
_cell.angle_beta   90.00
_cell.angle_gamma   90.00
#
_symmetry.space_group_name_H-M   'P 1'
#
loop_
_entity.id
_entity.type
_entity.pdbx_description
1 polymer ?
#
loop_
_entity_poly.entity_id
_entity_poly.type
_entity_poly.pdbx_seq_one_letter_code
_entity_poly.pdbx_strand_id
1 'polypeptide(L)'
;METILLSVADLSFVFWLTGLSFVLAIAATPFLADYLYSHKVWKQAKDTAITGEKAPVYQKLHAAKHKRHIPTMAGILMWGVAAVVTLLFNLDRAGTWLPLAIMVAAGLLGLLDDYVNIRSTKSGIKGLNAWVKFGAQLLIGSVGAWWFFYKLGFDILHVPGVGDFSLGWLYVPFFILVLIATANAVNITDGLDGLAGGLLAITFSAYAIIALTQDKVELAAFCGTIVGVVLAYTWFNIYPARFLMGDTGS
;
A
#
# COMPACT_ATOMS: atom_id res chain seq x y z
N MET A 1 -6.19 -26.95 -21.80
CA MET A 1 -4.98 -26.21 -21.38
C MET A 1 -4.83 -25.09 -22.40
N GLU A 2 -5.45 -23.95 -22.14
CA GLU A 2 -5.20 -22.76 -22.95
C GLU A 2 -3.71 -22.45 -22.88
N THR A 3 -3.08 -22.37 -24.04
CA THR A 3 -1.69 -21.93 -24.15
C THR A 3 -1.61 -20.50 -23.64
N ILE A 4 -0.91 -20.30 -22.53
CA ILE A 4 -0.51 -18.98 -22.03
C ILE A 4 0.41 -18.37 -23.08
N LEU A 5 -0.11 -17.44 -23.89
CA LEU A 5 0.65 -16.76 -24.94
C LEU A 5 1.20 -15.45 -24.37
N LEU A 6 2.27 -15.51 -23.59
CA LEU A 6 2.99 -14.32 -23.16
C LEU A 6 3.71 -13.71 -24.36
N SER A 7 3.24 -12.54 -24.82
CA SER A 7 3.95 -11.82 -25.86
C SER A 7 5.17 -11.11 -25.27
N VAL A 8 6.23 -10.98 -26.07
CA VAL A 8 7.41 -10.19 -25.71
C VAL A 8 7.01 -8.73 -25.46
N ALA A 9 5.98 -8.23 -26.16
CA ALA A 9 5.47 -6.88 -25.99
C ALA A 9 4.86 -6.67 -24.60
N ASP A 10 4.05 -7.62 -24.10
CA ASP A 10 3.40 -7.53 -22.79
C ASP A 10 4.43 -7.54 -21.66
N LEU A 11 5.41 -8.46 -21.74
CA LEU A 11 6.52 -8.50 -20.80
C LEU A 11 7.31 -7.20 -20.84
N SER A 12 7.64 -6.71 -22.03
CA SER A 12 8.37 -5.45 -22.21
C SER A 12 7.61 -4.27 -21.60
N PHE A 13 6.29 -4.22 -21.75
CA PHE A 13 5.45 -3.16 -21.17
C PHE A 13 5.47 -3.20 -19.64
N VAL A 14 5.29 -4.37 -19.03
CA VAL A 14 5.35 -4.54 -17.56
C VAL A 14 6.73 -4.16 -17.01
N PHE A 15 7.81 -4.66 -17.62
CA PHE A 15 9.18 -4.33 -17.18
C PHE A 15 9.52 -2.86 -17.37
N TRP A 16 9.06 -2.26 -18.47
CA TRP A 16 9.27 -0.84 -18.74
C TRP A 16 8.60 0.03 -17.67
N LEU A 17 7.34 -0.24 -17.32
CA LEU A 17 6.65 0.50 -16.26
C LEU A 17 7.26 0.28 -14.88
N THR A 18 7.71 -0.94 -14.57
CA THR A 18 8.43 -1.27 -13.34
C THR A 18 9.73 -0.47 -13.23
N GLY A 19 10.52 -0.44 -14.31
CA GLY A 19 11.78 0.31 -14.35
C GLY A 19 11.55 1.82 -14.29
N LEU A 20 10.57 2.32 -15.04
CA LEU A 20 10.20 3.73 -15.05
C LEU A 20 9.76 4.19 -13.65
N SER A 21 8.87 3.46 -12.99
CA SER A 21 8.38 3.82 -11.67
C SER A 21 9.49 3.76 -10.60
N PHE A 22 10.41 2.79 -10.69
CA PHE A 22 11.60 2.73 -9.84
C PHE A 22 12.48 3.97 -10.02
N VAL A 23 12.84 4.31 -11.26
CA VAL A 23 13.72 5.46 -11.55
C VAL A 23 13.07 6.76 -11.09
N LEU A 24 11.78 6.96 -11.38
CA LEU A 24 11.03 8.14 -10.95
C LEU A 24 10.95 8.22 -9.42
N ALA A 25 10.73 7.11 -8.73
CA ALA A 25 10.68 7.07 -7.28
C ALA A 25 12.05 7.36 -6.64
N ILE A 26 13.14 6.79 -7.17
CA ILE A 26 14.50 7.12 -6.72
C ILE A 26 14.78 8.61 -6.92
N ALA A 27 14.44 9.16 -8.08
CA ALA A 27 14.64 10.57 -8.40
C ALA A 27 13.80 11.50 -7.51
N ALA A 28 12.56 11.13 -7.19
CA ALA A 28 11.66 11.91 -6.33
C ALA A 28 11.99 11.78 -4.83
N THR A 29 12.68 10.72 -4.41
CA THR A 29 13.03 10.47 -3.00
C THR A 29 13.77 11.63 -2.33
N PRO A 30 14.89 12.18 -2.85
CA PRO A 30 15.62 13.26 -2.16
C PRO A 30 14.74 14.48 -1.90
N PHE A 31 13.89 14.87 -2.86
CA PHE A 31 12.98 16.01 -2.70
C PHE A 31 11.98 15.80 -1.56
N LEU A 32 11.37 14.60 -1.51
CA LEU A 32 10.44 14.28 -0.43
C LEU A 32 11.16 14.13 0.91
N ALA A 33 12.31 13.47 0.95
CA ALA A 33 13.10 13.32 2.16
C ALA A 33 13.50 14.68 2.74
N ASP A 34 14.03 15.59 1.92
CA ASP A 34 14.43 16.94 2.34
C ASP A 34 13.24 17.73 2.90
N TYR A 35 12.07 17.63 2.27
CA TYR A 35 10.84 18.25 2.77
C TYR A 35 10.45 17.69 4.15
N LEU A 36 10.51 16.37 4.34
CA LEU A 36 10.08 15.74 5.59
C LEU A 36 11.09 15.94 6.72
N TYR A 37 12.39 15.96 6.41
CA TYR A 37 13.44 16.29 7.37
C TYR A 37 13.36 17.77 7.80
N SER A 38 13.19 18.70 6.85
CA SER A 38 13.10 20.14 7.15
C SER A 38 11.88 20.48 8.01
N HIS A 39 10.75 19.79 7.80
CA HIS A 39 9.51 19.98 8.57
C HIS A 39 9.40 19.09 9.80
N LYS A 40 10.46 18.33 10.13
CA LYS A 40 10.54 17.47 11.32
C LYS A 40 9.39 16.46 11.42
N VAL A 41 9.04 15.86 10.29
CA VAL A 41 7.90 14.94 10.12
C VAL A 41 8.26 13.53 10.61
N TRP A 42 8.53 13.37 11.90
CA TRP A 42 8.83 12.08 12.53
C TRP A 42 7.81 11.73 13.62
N LYS A 43 7.50 10.43 13.76
CA LYS A 43 6.58 9.95 14.80
C LYS A 43 7.20 10.15 16.18
N GLN A 44 6.43 10.73 17.11
CA GLN A 44 6.81 10.79 18.52
C GLN A 44 6.65 9.41 19.17
N ALA A 45 7.54 9.05 20.09
CA ALA A 45 7.44 7.79 20.83
C ALA A 45 6.07 7.67 21.54
N LYS A 46 5.50 6.47 21.53
CA LYS A 46 4.33 6.10 22.34
C LYS A 46 4.83 5.48 23.64
N ASP A 47 4.52 6.10 24.78
CA ASP A 47 4.96 5.63 26.10
C ASP A 47 3.93 4.75 26.81
N THR A 48 2.71 4.71 26.28
CA THR A 48 1.56 4.00 26.85
C THR A 48 0.97 3.02 25.85
N ALA A 49 0.67 1.81 26.30
CA ALA A 49 -0.12 0.82 25.59
C ALA A 49 -1.57 1.31 25.42
N ILE A 50 -2.37 0.58 24.64
CA ILE A 50 -3.81 0.84 24.46
C ILE A 50 -4.55 0.80 25.82
N THR A 51 -4.07 -0.01 26.76
CA THR A 51 -4.58 -0.13 28.13
C THR A 51 -4.16 1.03 29.05
N GLY A 52 -3.34 1.97 28.58
CA GLY A 52 -2.80 3.08 29.37
C GLY A 52 -1.57 2.73 30.20
N GLU A 53 -1.18 1.45 30.26
CA GLU A 53 0.02 0.99 30.96
C GLU A 53 1.30 1.35 30.20
N LYS A 54 2.43 1.50 30.90
CA LYS A 54 3.72 1.71 30.24
C LYS A 54 4.09 0.48 29.41
N ALA A 55 4.67 0.69 28.22
CA ALA A 55 5.09 -0.40 27.33
C ALA A 55 6.63 -0.59 27.35
N PRO A 56 7.20 -1.20 28.40
CA PRO A 56 8.66 -1.22 28.63
C PRO A 56 9.43 -2.04 27.58
N VAL A 57 8.84 -3.12 27.06
CA VAL A 57 9.45 -3.95 26.02
C VAL A 57 9.53 -3.19 24.70
N TYR A 58 8.43 -2.53 24.31
CA TYR A 58 8.39 -1.67 23.11
C TYR A 58 9.42 -0.54 23.19
N GLN A 59 9.49 0.15 24.33
CA GLN A 59 10.48 1.20 24.54
C GLN A 59 11.92 0.68 24.43
N LYS A 60 12.23 -0.47 25.03
CA LYS A 60 13.58 -1.05 24.96
C LYS A 60 13.98 -1.41 23.53
N LEU A 61 13.06 -2.00 22.75
CA LEU A 61 13.32 -2.42 21.37
C LEU A 61 13.38 -1.24 20.38
N HIS A 62 12.62 -0.16 20.62
CA HIS A 62 12.55 0.99 19.71
C HIS A 62 13.34 2.22 20.17
N ALA A 63 13.99 2.19 21.35
CA ALA A 63 14.76 3.32 21.89
C ALA A 63 15.86 3.83 20.94
N ALA A 64 16.59 2.93 20.29
CA ALA A 64 17.62 3.31 19.32
C ALA A 64 17.03 3.96 18.05
N LYS A 65 15.85 3.49 17.61
CA LYS A 65 15.13 4.00 16.43
C LYS A 65 14.58 5.41 16.67
N HIS A 66 14.00 5.67 17.86
CA HIS A 66 13.46 6.99 18.20
C HIS A 66 14.54 8.08 18.33
N LYS A 67 15.78 7.72 18.70
CA LYS A 67 16.90 8.67 18.77
C LYS A 67 17.36 9.17 17.40
N ARG A 68 17.00 8.47 16.31
CA ARG A 68 17.49 8.74 14.95
C ARG A 68 16.63 9.73 14.15
N HIS A 69 15.52 10.23 14.72
CA HIS A 69 14.64 11.23 14.09
C HIS A 69 14.30 10.91 12.62
N ILE A 70 13.82 9.69 12.40
CA ILE A 70 13.55 9.16 11.05
C ILE A 70 12.19 9.69 10.58
N PRO A 71 12.11 10.37 9.41
CA PRO A 71 10.85 10.86 8.90
C PRO A 71 9.90 9.72 8.52
N THR A 72 8.60 9.99 8.67
CA THR A 72 7.50 9.10 8.26
C THR A 72 6.79 9.67 7.02
N MET A 73 5.76 9.01 6.51
CA MET A 73 5.01 9.38 5.31
C MET A 73 5.74 9.14 3.97
N ALA A 74 6.68 8.20 3.93
CA ALA A 74 7.29 7.76 2.67
C ALA A 74 6.28 7.16 1.69
N GLY A 75 5.13 6.68 2.18
CA GLY A 75 4.05 6.18 1.33
C GLY A 75 3.51 7.21 0.33
N ILE A 76 3.69 8.53 0.55
CA ILE A 76 3.36 9.57 -0.44
C ILE A 76 4.14 9.34 -1.74
N LEU A 77 5.42 8.99 -1.62
CA LEU A 77 6.23 8.61 -2.78
C LEU A 77 5.62 7.39 -3.47
N MET A 78 5.18 6.41 -2.67
CA MET A 78 4.65 5.14 -3.14
C MET A 78 3.41 5.30 -4.00
N TRP A 79 2.31 5.75 -3.41
CA TRP A 79 1.07 5.91 -4.14
C TRP A 79 1.11 7.09 -5.12
N GLY A 80 1.91 8.13 -4.83
CA GLY A 80 2.05 9.30 -5.70
C GLY A 80 2.72 8.97 -7.03
N VAL A 81 3.90 8.33 -7.01
CA VAL A 81 4.59 7.92 -8.24
C VAL A 81 3.77 6.86 -8.98
N ALA A 82 3.23 5.88 -8.27
CA ALA A 82 2.39 4.85 -8.88
C ALA A 82 1.14 5.44 -9.55
N ALA A 83 0.50 6.44 -8.94
CA ALA A 83 -0.65 7.12 -9.52
C ALA A 83 -0.26 7.89 -10.79
N VAL A 84 0.82 8.66 -10.77
CA VAL A 84 1.29 9.41 -11.95
C VAL A 84 1.63 8.47 -13.10
N VAL A 85 2.40 7.41 -12.84
CA VAL A 85 2.77 6.42 -13.86
C VAL A 85 1.53 5.72 -14.43
N THR A 86 0.60 5.31 -13.57
CA THR A 86 -0.64 4.64 -14.01
C THR A 86 -1.52 5.57 -14.84
N LEU A 87 -1.74 6.81 -14.39
CA LEU A 87 -2.57 7.79 -15.09
C LEU A 87 -2.05 8.12 -16.49
N LEU A 88 -0.73 8.18 -16.66
CA LEU A 88 -0.10 8.57 -17.93
C LEU A 88 0.05 7.41 -18.91
N PHE A 89 0.30 6.20 -18.42
CA PHE A 89 0.77 5.10 -19.28
C PHE A 89 -0.04 3.81 -19.18
N ASN A 90 -0.93 3.66 -18.20
CA ASN A 90 -1.59 2.39 -17.92
C ASN A 90 -3.03 2.57 -17.41
N LEU A 91 -3.72 3.63 -17.85
CA LEU A 91 -5.07 3.94 -17.36
C LEU A 91 -6.12 3.17 -18.15
N ASP A 92 -6.41 1.95 -17.70
CA ASP A 92 -7.46 1.11 -18.23
C ASP A 92 -8.66 0.94 -17.28
N ARG A 93 -9.87 0.99 -17.83
CA ARG A 93 -11.14 0.95 -17.09
C ARG A 93 -11.43 -0.42 -16.48
N ALA A 94 -11.09 -1.49 -17.19
CA ALA A 94 -11.39 -2.85 -16.74
C ALA A 94 -10.38 -3.34 -15.69
N GLY A 95 -9.12 -2.93 -15.81
CA GLY A 95 -8.01 -3.39 -14.95
C GLY A 95 -7.63 -2.41 -13.85
N THR A 96 -7.35 -1.13 -14.18
CA THR A 96 -6.52 -0.28 -13.31
C THR A 96 -7.27 0.83 -12.58
N TRP A 97 -8.45 1.26 -13.06
CA TRP A 97 -9.21 2.33 -12.42
C TRP A 97 -9.53 2.04 -10.96
N LEU A 98 -10.01 0.82 -10.68
CA LEU A 98 -10.40 0.42 -9.34
C LEU A 98 -9.19 0.33 -8.37
N PRO A 99 -8.12 -0.42 -8.66
CA PRO A 99 -6.98 -0.48 -7.76
C PRO A 99 -6.28 0.88 -7.60
N LEU A 100 -6.23 1.71 -8.65
CA LEU A 100 -5.72 3.08 -8.56
C LEU A 100 -6.56 3.93 -7.60
N ALA A 101 -7.89 3.92 -7.76
CA ALA A 101 -8.80 4.69 -6.91
C ALA A 101 -8.73 4.25 -5.43
N ILE A 102 -8.70 2.94 -5.17
CA ILE A 102 -8.57 2.40 -3.82
C ILE A 102 -7.22 2.78 -3.21
N MET A 103 -6.12 2.62 -3.96
CA MET A 103 -4.77 2.97 -3.50
C MET A 103 -4.68 4.45 -3.12
N VAL A 104 -5.17 5.35 -3.97
CA VAL A 104 -5.14 6.80 -3.69
C VAL A 104 -6.04 7.13 -2.50
N ALA A 105 -7.25 6.59 -2.42
CA ALA A 105 -8.17 6.85 -1.31
C ALA A 105 -7.62 6.34 0.04
N ALA A 106 -7.06 5.13 0.07
CA ALA A 106 -6.43 4.55 1.25
C ALA A 106 -5.15 5.31 1.63
N GLY A 107 -4.32 5.67 0.65
CA GLY A 107 -3.10 6.46 0.87
C GLY A 107 -3.39 7.84 1.44
N LEU A 108 -4.46 8.50 0.98
CA LEU A 108 -4.95 9.77 1.55
C LEU A 108 -5.50 9.60 2.96
N LEU A 109 -6.25 8.53 3.24
CA LEU A 109 -6.72 8.23 4.60
C LEU A 109 -5.53 8.04 5.57
N GLY A 110 -4.53 7.26 5.15
CA GLY A 110 -3.30 7.06 5.92
C GLY A 110 -2.47 8.33 6.07
N LEU A 111 -2.46 9.19 5.05
CA LEU A 111 -1.83 10.51 5.11
C LEU A 111 -2.46 11.39 6.19
N LEU A 112 -3.80 11.38 6.27
CA LEU A 112 -4.54 12.09 7.32
C LEU A 112 -4.22 11.51 8.70
N ASP A 113 -4.11 10.19 8.82
CA ASP A 113 -3.72 9.54 10.08
C ASP A 113 -2.33 9.96 10.55
N ASP A 114 -1.33 9.84 9.67
CA ASP A 114 0.05 10.24 9.96
C ASP A 114 0.12 11.73 10.32
N TYR A 115 -0.58 12.60 9.58
CA TYR A 115 -0.62 14.04 9.85
C TYR A 115 -1.19 14.35 11.24
N VAL A 116 -2.31 13.72 11.61
CA VAL A 116 -2.93 13.88 12.94
C VAL A 116 -1.98 13.35 14.03
N ASN A 117 -1.31 12.22 13.79
CA ASN A 117 -0.36 11.61 14.72
C ASN A 117 0.82 12.55 15.02
N ILE A 118 1.39 13.20 13.99
CA ILE A 118 2.53 14.12 14.14
C ILE A 118 2.13 15.41 14.86
N ARG A 119 0.94 15.94 14.57
CA ARG A 119 0.43 17.19 15.20
C ARG A 119 -0.06 16.98 16.63
N SER A 120 -0.44 15.77 17.01
CA SER A 120 -0.97 15.48 18.34
C SER A 120 0.12 15.61 19.41
N THR A 121 0.07 16.71 20.17
CA THR A 121 1.04 17.05 21.24
C THR A 121 0.61 16.54 22.62
N LYS A 122 -0.58 15.91 22.74
CA LYS A 122 -1.12 15.45 24.02
C LYS A 122 -0.74 13.99 24.30
N SER A 123 -0.43 13.70 25.56
CA SER A 123 -0.28 12.35 26.10
C SER A 123 -1.63 11.61 26.00
N GLY A 124 -1.79 10.74 24.99
CA GLY A 124 -3.04 10.03 24.73
C GLY A 124 -3.03 9.30 23.37
N ILE A 125 -4.23 9.03 22.82
CA ILE A 125 -4.41 8.36 21.53
C ILE A 125 -3.78 9.23 20.43
N LYS A 126 -2.65 8.77 19.85
CA LYS A 126 -1.98 9.41 18.71
C LYS A 126 -2.42 8.73 17.41
N GLY A 127 -2.85 9.53 16.44
CA GLY A 127 -3.49 9.09 15.18
C GLY A 127 -5.00 9.37 15.17
N LEU A 128 -5.67 8.99 14.09
CA LEU A 128 -7.13 9.00 14.02
C LEU A 128 -7.71 7.99 15.02
N ASN A 129 -8.94 8.26 15.47
CA ASN A 129 -9.70 7.28 16.23
C ASN A 129 -9.88 6.02 15.38
N ALA A 130 -9.59 4.85 15.96
CA ALA A 130 -9.71 3.56 15.29
C ALA A 130 -11.08 3.35 14.63
N TRP A 131 -12.16 3.81 15.26
CA TRP A 131 -13.52 3.73 14.69
C TRP A 131 -13.72 4.64 13.48
N VAL A 132 -13.08 5.80 13.46
CA VAL A 132 -13.11 6.72 12.30
C VAL A 132 -12.29 6.14 11.15
N LYS A 133 -11.09 5.60 11.44
CA LYS A 133 -10.25 4.93 10.44
C LYS A 133 -10.97 3.71 9.85
N PHE A 134 -11.56 2.88 10.70
CA PHE A 134 -12.36 1.73 10.27
C PHE A 134 -13.58 2.15 9.44
N GLY A 135 -14.33 3.17 9.88
CA GLY A 135 -15.47 3.70 9.12
C GLY A 135 -15.08 4.22 7.73
N ALA A 136 -13.93 4.88 7.61
CA ALA A 136 -13.41 5.34 6.33
C ALA A 136 -12.96 4.17 5.43
N GLN A 137 -12.27 3.15 5.98
CA GLN A 137 -11.93 1.94 5.24
C GLN A 137 -13.18 1.19 4.78
N LEU A 138 -14.23 1.12 5.62
CA LEU A 138 -15.52 0.55 5.27
C LEU A 138 -16.19 1.31 4.12
N LEU A 139 -16.13 2.64 4.12
CA LEU A 139 -16.65 3.47 3.03
C LEU A 139 -15.89 3.22 1.72
N ILE A 140 -14.54 3.27 1.77
CA ILE A 140 -13.68 2.99 0.60
C ILE A 140 -13.99 1.59 0.05
N GLY A 141 -14.04 0.58 0.93
CA GLY A 141 -14.38 -0.78 0.57
C GLY A 141 -15.77 -0.93 -0.02
N SER A 142 -16.76 -0.20 0.51
CA SER A 142 -18.14 -0.26 0.01
C SER A 142 -18.27 0.34 -1.39
N VAL A 143 -17.63 1.48 -1.65
CA VAL A 143 -17.58 2.10 -2.98
C VAL A 143 -16.83 1.20 -3.97
N GLY A 144 -15.70 0.64 -3.54
CA GLY A 144 -14.91 -0.29 -4.34
C GLY A 144 -15.70 -1.57 -4.69
N ALA A 145 -16.36 -2.17 -3.71
CA ALA A 145 -17.19 -3.36 -3.89
C ALA A 145 -18.39 -3.09 -4.80
N TRP A 146 -19.05 -1.94 -4.65
CA TRP A 146 -20.13 -1.53 -5.55
C TRP A 146 -19.64 -1.44 -7.00
N TRP A 147 -18.49 -0.81 -7.24
CA TRP A 147 -17.93 -0.73 -8.59
C TRP A 147 -17.55 -2.12 -9.12
N PHE A 148 -16.83 -2.91 -8.34
CA PHE A 148 -16.36 -4.23 -8.75
C PHE A 148 -17.53 -5.18 -9.09
N PHE A 149 -18.58 -5.18 -8.28
CA PHE A 149 -19.76 -6.01 -8.48
C PHE A 149 -20.65 -5.49 -9.63
N TYR A 150 -21.07 -4.22 -9.60
CA TYR A 150 -22.06 -3.72 -10.55
C TYR A 150 -21.49 -3.19 -11.88
N LYS A 151 -20.25 -2.69 -11.89
CA LYS A 151 -19.65 -2.11 -13.11
C LYS A 151 -18.74 -3.08 -13.84
N LEU A 152 -18.08 -3.99 -13.12
CA LEU A 152 -17.22 -5.01 -13.72
C LEU A 152 -17.90 -6.40 -13.76
N GLY A 153 -19.02 -6.59 -13.06
CA GLY A 153 -19.81 -7.82 -13.14
C GLY A 153 -19.18 -9.01 -12.42
N PHE A 154 -18.25 -8.77 -11.48
CA PHE A 154 -17.60 -9.85 -10.74
C PHE A 154 -18.45 -10.30 -9.55
N ASP A 155 -18.83 -11.57 -9.56
CA ASP A 155 -19.48 -12.27 -8.46
C ASP A 155 -18.88 -13.66 -8.20
N ILE A 156 -17.85 -14.06 -8.94
CA ILE A 156 -17.23 -15.38 -8.90
C ILE A 156 -15.98 -15.38 -8.00
N LEU A 157 -15.95 -16.32 -7.06
CA LEU A 157 -14.77 -16.69 -6.28
C LEU A 157 -14.19 -18.00 -6.80
N HIS A 158 -12.99 -17.92 -7.37
CA HIS A 158 -12.24 -19.12 -7.77
C HIS A 158 -11.48 -19.70 -6.57
N VAL A 159 -11.70 -20.98 -6.25
CA VAL A 159 -10.97 -21.72 -5.22
C VAL A 159 -10.01 -22.70 -5.90
N PRO A 160 -8.68 -22.53 -5.78
CA PRO A 160 -7.72 -23.41 -6.41
C PRO A 160 -7.95 -24.88 -6.03
N GLY A 161 -8.03 -25.74 -7.05
CA GLY A 161 -8.26 -27.18 -6.88
C GLY A 161 -9.71 -27.60 -6.66
N VAL A 162 -10.64 -26.66 -6.47
CA VAL A 162 -12.07 -26.95 -6.29
C VAL A 162 -12.90 -26.42 -7.46
N GLY A 163 -12.67 -25.17 -7.88
CA GLY A 163 -13.37 -24.53 -8.99
C GLY A 163 -14.02 -23.19 -8.62
N ASP A 164 -14.94 -22.74 -9.48
CA ASP A 164 -15.60 -21.45 -9.39
C ASP A 164 -16.89 -21.49 -8.60
N PHE A 165 -17.06 -20.55 -7.68
CA PHE A 165 -18.26 -20.35 -6.89
C PHE A 165 -18.84 -18.97 -7.13
N SER A 166 -20.08 -18.88 -7.65
CA SER A 166 -20.80 -17.61 -7.67
C SER A 166 -21.29 -17.29 -6.25
N LEU A 167 -20.78 -16.19 -5.69
CA LEU A 167 -21.21 -15.66 -4.40
C LEU A 167 -22.43 -14.74 -4.55
N GLY A 168 -22.73 -14.27 -5.77
CA GLY A 168 -23.73 -13.24 -5.99
C GLY A 168 -23.47 -12.02 -5.10
N TRP A 169 -24.51 -11.52 -4.43
CA TRP A 169 -24.41 -10.34 -3.58
C TRP A 169 -23.42 -10.49 -2.40
N LEU A 170 -23.13 -11.72 -1.94
CA LEU A 170 -22.17 -11.97 -0.86
C LEU A 170 -20.75 -11.57 -1.24
N TYR A 171 -20.47 -11.37 -2.52
CA TYR A 171 -19.21 -10.84 -3.00
C TYR A 171 -18.92 -9.44 -2.42
N VAL A 172 -19.94 -8.62 -2.22
CA VAL A 172 -19.80 -7.25 -1.69
C VAL A 172 -19.22 -7.23 -0.27
N PRO A 173 -19.84 -7.89 0.74
CA PRO A 173 -19.25 -7.94 2.08
C PRO A 173 -17.92 -8.70 2.11
N PHE A 174 -17.72 -9.70 1.25
CA PHE A 174 -16.44 -10.41 1.11
C PHE A 174 -15.32 -9.48 0.63
N PHE A 175 -15.56 -8.68 -0.41
CA PHE A 175 -14.61 -7.69 -0.92
C PHE A 175 -14.21 -6.68 0.16
N ILE A 176 -15.21 -6.13 0.87
CA ILE A 176 -14.98 -5.18 1.96
C ILE A 176 -14.09 -5.81 3.04
N LEU A 177 -14.41 -7.05 3.45
CA LEU A 177 -13.65 -7.77 4.46
C LEU A 177 -12.19 -7.96 4.02
N VAL A 178 -11.95 -8.41 2.79
CA VAL A 178 -10.60 -8.61 2.25
C VAL A 178 -9.82 -7.30 2.20
N LEU A 179 -10.44 -6.21 1.74
CA LEU A 179 -9.81 -4.90 1.68
C LEU A 179 -9.41 -4.39 3.06
N ILE A 180 -10.31 -4.45 4.03
CA ILE A 180 -10.02 -4.01 5.41
C ILE A 180 -8.96 -4.92 6.05
N ALA A 181 -9.09 -6.23 5.89
CA ALA A 181 -8.15 -7.19 6.47
C ALA A 181 -6.73 -6.99 5.91
N THR A 182 -6.59 -6.81 4.60
CA THR A 182 -5.29 -6.60 3.96
C THR A 182 -4.66 -5.26 4.34
N ALA A 183 -5.42 -4.16 4.34
CA ALA A 183 -4.91 -2.85 4.77
C ALA A 183 -4.39 -2.87 6.22
N ASN A 184 -5.12 -3.51 7.13
CA ASN A 184 -4.70 -3.63 8.52
C ASN A 184 -3.53 -4.62 8.68
N ALA A 185 -3.48 -5.72 7.91
CA ALA A 185 -2.37 -6.66 7.93
C ALA A 185 -1.05 -5.99 7.50
N VAL A 186 -1.05 -5.22 6.41
CA VAL A 186 0.15 -4.51 5.94
C VAL A 186 0.61 -3.46 6.97
N ASN A 187 -0.32 -2.68 7.52
CA ASN A 187 -0.02 -1.72 8.60
C ASN A 187 0.61 -2.37 9.84
N ILE A 188 0.17 -3.58 10.22
CA ILE A 188 0.79 -4.33 11.33
C ILE A 188 2.21 -4.80 10.97
N THR A 189 2.44 -5.20 9.72
CA THR A 189 3.76 -5.68 9.27
C THR A 189 4.80 -4.56 9.08
N ASP A 190 4.39 -3.30 8.96
CA ASP A 190 5.29 -2.12 8.89
C ASP A 190 5.87 -1.74 10.28
N GLY A 191 6.34 -2.74 11.02
CA GLY A 191 6.96 -2.57 12.33
C GLY A 191 8.49 -2.57 12.32
N LEU A 192 9.10 -3.16 11.29
CA LEU A 192 10.54 -3.36 11.16
C LEU A 192 11.09 -2.79 9.84
N ASP A 193 12.32 -2.28 9.91
CA ASP A 193 13.04 -1.68 8.78
C ASP A 193 13.20 -2.72 7.65
N GLY A 194 12.61 -2.45 6.48
CA GLY A 194 12.65 -3.29 5.28
C GLY A 194 11.62 -4.42 5.22
N LEU A 195 10.87 -4.69 6.29
CA LEU A 195 9.95 -5.85 6.35
C LEU A 195 8.74 -5.67 5.42
N ALA A 196 7.94 -4.62 5.62
CA ALA A 196 6.75 -4.38 4.80
C ALA A 196 7.11 -4.16 3.33
N GLY A 197 8.13 -3.37 3.04
CA GLY A 197 8.62 -3.14 1.67
C GLY A 197 9.05 -4.44 0.98
N GLY A 198 9.82 -5.30 1.65
CA GLY A 198 10.22 -6.59 1.09
C GLY A 198 9.03 -7.53 0.82
N LEU A 199 8.10 -7.63 1.78
CA LEU A 199 6.89 -8.45 1.63
C LEU A 199 6.02 -7.96 0.46
N LEU A 200 5.79 -6.66 0.36
CA LEU A 200 5.00 -6.07 -0.72
C LEU A 200 5.65 -6.28 -2.09
N ALA A 201 6.98 -6.13 -2.20
CA ALA A 201 7.70 -6.40 -3.44
C ALA A 201 7.47 -7.85 -3.92
N ILE A 202 7.54 -8.82 -3.00
CA ILE A 202 7.28 -10.24 -3.30
C ILE A 202 5.81 -10.45 -3.70
N THR A 203 4.86 -9.93 -2.91
CA THR A 203 3.43 -10.10 -3.16
C THR A 203 3.00 -9.49 -4.49
N PHE A 204 3.38 -8.25 -4.79
CA PHE A 204 3.02 -7.62 -6.06
C PHE A 204 3.75 -8.23 -7.26
N SER A 205 4.95 -8.77 -7.08
CA SER A 205 5.60 -9.57 -8.14
C SER A 205 4.81 -10.84 -8.45
N ALA A 206 4.31 -11.54 -7.42
CA ALA A 206 3.45 -12.70 -7.62
C ALA A 206 2.12 -12.32 -8.29
N TYR A 207 1.49 -11.21 -7.90
CA TYR A 207 0.29 -10.70 -8.56
C TYR A 207 0.53 -10.30 -10.01
N ALA A 208 1.67 -9.71 -10.34
CA ALA A 208 2.03 -9.40 -11.72
C ALA A 208 2.10 -10.67 -12.58
N ILE A 209 2.73 -11.72 -12.06
CA ILE A 209 2.80 -13.03 -12.74
C ILE A 209 1.40 -13.62 -12.92
N ILE A 210 0.58 -13.65 -11.86
CA ILE A 210 -0.79 -14.18 -11.93
C ILE A 210 -1.62 -13.41 -12.95
N ALA A 211 -1.55 -12.07 -12.95
CA ALA A 211 -2.28 -11.24 -13.90
C ALA A 211 -1.84 -11.49 -15.35
N LEU A 212 -0.53 -11.66 -15.60
CA LEU A 212 0.01 -12.05 -16.91
C LEU A 212 -0.52 -13.41 -17.37
N THR A 213 -0.62 -14.40 -16.47
CA THR A 213 -1.17 -15.72 -16.82
C THR A 213 -2.68 -15.72 -17.07
N GLN A 214 -3.37 -14.62 -16.77
CA GLN A 214 -4.80 -14.42 -16.98
C GLN A 214 -5.09 -13.39 -18.08
N ASP A 215 -4.09 -13.04 -18.90
CA ASP A 215 -4.17 -12.03 -19.96
C ASP A 215 -4.61 -10.64 -19.47
N LYS A 216 -4.36 -10.32 -18.19
CA LYS A 216 -4.64 -9.01 -17.57
C LYS A 216 -3.38 -8.15 -17.55
N VAL A 217 -2.89 -7.80 -18.74
CA VAL A 217 -1.60 -7.13 -18.94
C VAL A 217 -1.52 -5.80 -18.19
N GLU A 218 -2.58 -4.98 -18.23
CA GLU A 218 -2.63 -3.68 -17.56
C GLU A 218 -2.59 -3.82 -16.04
N LEU A 219 -3.24 -4.86 -15.49
CA LEU A 219 -3.19 -5.14 -14.05
C LEU A 219 -1.81 -5.66 -13.64
N ALA A 220 -1.16 -6.46 -14.48
CA ALA A 220 0.22 -6.89 -14.27
C ALA A 220 1.19 -5.70 -14.29
N ALA A 221 1.02 -4.79 -15.25
CA ALA A 221 1.80 -3.55 -15.36
C ALA A 221 1.57 -2.61 -14.17
N PHE A 222 0.35 -2.55 -13.63
CA PHE A 222 0.06 -1.85 -12.39
C PHE A 222 0.82 -2.47 -11.22
N CYS A 223 0.79 -3.80 -11.08
CA CYS A 223 1.56 -4.50 -10.05
C CYS A 223 3.07 -4.27 -10.20
N GLY A 224 3.60 -4.31 -11.42
CA GLY A 224 4.99 -3.98 -11.72
C GLY A 224 5.35 -2.54 -11.36
N THR A 225 4.45 -1.59 -11.64
CA THR A 225 4.60 -0.19 -11.20
C THR A 225 4.75 -0.11 -9.69
N ILE A 226 3.91 -0.82 -8.92
CA ILE A 226 4.01 -0.90 -7.46
C ILE A 226 5.34 -1.52 -7.03
N VAL A 227 5.77 -2.63 -7.64
CA VAL A 227 7.07 -3.26 -7.36
C VAL A 227 8.21 -2.25 -7.53
N GLY A 228 8.24 -1.51 -8.63
CA GLY A 228 9.28 -0.51 -8.88
C GLY A 228 9.34 0.56 -7.80
N VAL A 229 8.20 1.10 -7.37
CA VAL A 229 8.19 2.12 -6.31
C VAL A 229 8.50 1.54 -4.93
N VAL A 230 8.01 0.34 -4.62
CA VAL A 230 8.30 -0.36 -3.37
C VAL A 230 9.80 -0.68 -3.26
N LEU A 231 10.45 -1.11 -4.34
CA LEU A 231 11.89 -1.36 -4.36
C LEU A 231 12.69 -0.08 -4.13
N ALA A 232 12.28 1.03 -4.76
CA ALA A 232 12.90 2.34 -4.53
C ALA A 232 12.77 2.78 -3.07
N TYR A 233 11.57 2.66 -2.48
CA TYR A 233 11.36 2.92 -1.05
C TYR A 233 12.22 2.01 -0.16
N THR A 234 12.22 0.70 -0.45
CA THR A 234 12.92 -0.31 0.35
C THR A 234 14.43 -0.05 0.41
N TRP A 235 15.02 0.45 -0.67
CA TRP A 235 16.43 0.88 -0.71
C TRP A 235 16.79 1.91 0.38
N PHE A 236 15.86 2.78 0.75
CA PHE A 236 16.04 3.77 1.83
C PHE A 236 15.51 3.29 3.18
N ASN A 237 14.73 2.22 3.22
CA ASN A 237 14.11 1.67 4.42
C ASN A 237 14.84 0.45 5.01
N ILE A 238 15.69 -0.25 4.26
CA ILE A 238 16.55 -1.33 4.80
C ILE A 238 17.37 -0.81 5.98
N TYR A 239 17.50 -1.63 7.02
CA TYR A 239 18.22 -1.27 8.23
C TYR A 239 19.65 -0.79 7.91
N PRO A 240 20.08 0.37 8.42
CA PRO A 240 19.35 1.27 9.32
C PRO A 240 18.43 2.26 8.54
N ALA A 241 17.11 2.22 8.75
CA ALA A 241 16.16 2.98 7.93
C ALA A 241 16.43 4.50 7.94
N ARG A 242 16.31 5.13 6.78
CA ARG A 242 16.36 6.58 6.58
C ARG A 242 14.98 7.18 6.36
N PHE A 243 14.01 6.32 6.01
CA PHE A 243 12.68 6.76 5.64
C PHE A 243 11.64 5.69 6.01
N LEU A 244 10.53 6.07 6.66
CA LEU A 244 9.47 5.14 7.10
C LEU A 244 8.20 5.32 6.26
N MET A 245 7.58 4.20 5.90
CA MET A 245 6.35 4.12 5.08
C MET A 245 5.26 5.02 5.64
N GLY A 246 4.96 4.87 6.93
CA GLY A 246 3.81 5.52 7.55
C GLY A 246 2.50 4.86 7.16
N ASP A 247 1.43 5.27 7.84
CA ASP A 247 0.07 4.78 7.59
C ASP A 247 -0.40 5.14 6.17
N THR A 248 0.18 6.19 5.56
CA THR A 248 -0.10 6.57 4.15
C THR A 248 0.39 5.56 3.12
N GLY A 249 1.38 4.73 3.44
CA GLY A 249 1.86 3.70 2.52
C GLY A 249 1.28 2.32 2.79
N SER A 250 1.10 1.98 4.07
CA SER A 250 0.67 0.65 4.54
C SER A 250 -0.82 0.41 4.37
#